data_AF-A0AAU5BYT3-F1
#
_entry.id   AF-A0AAU5BYT3-F1
#
_cell.length_a   1.000
_cell.length_b   1.000
_cell.length_c   1.000
_cell.angle_alpha   90.00
_cell.angle_beta   90.00
_cell.angle_gamma   90.00
#
_symmetry.space_group_name_H-M   'P 1'
#
loop_
_entity.id
_entity.type
_entity.pdbx_description
1 polymer ?
#
loop_
_entity_poly.entity_id
_entity_poly.type
_entity_poly.pdbx_seq_one_letter_code
_entity_poly.pdbx_strand_id
1 'polypeptide(L)'
;MTADRARGDLSTTPTRGRASERPGVGVPDHRDRPGVEVPDHRGRTGLHQAGRALDRNPGVVVRDVELTSQGWHVLRRTTFDYRRRDGRWVTEQRETYDRGNGAVVLPYDTARRTVLLTRQFRYPAYVNDHPDGMLVEAAAGLLDADDPLTAVRRESAEELGVTLGPLTHVLDAYMSPGSVTERLHFFAAPYTPADRTGAGGGLEEDGEDIEVLELPFTEALAMTRDGRIADGKTILLLQWAALDGPFA
;
A
#
# COMPACT_ATOMS: atom_id res chain seq x y z
N MET A 1 37.70 -10.38 -85.77
CA MET A 1 38.42 -9.23 -85.19
C MET A 1 38.49 -9.49 -83.70
N THR A 2 39.61 -10.08 -83.23
CA THR A 2 40.71 -9.41 -82.48
C THR A 2 40.22 -8.89 -81.12
N ALA A 3 40.84 -9.09 -79.97
CA ALA A 3 42.04 -9.77 -79.47
C ALA A 3 41.86 -9.75 -77.92
N ASP A 4 42.14 -10.84 -77.21
CA ASP A 4 43.35 -11.04 -76.39
C ASP A 4 43.46 -10.24 -75.06
N ARG A 5 43.62 -11.02 -73.98
CA ARG A 5 44.30 -10.81 -72.67
C ARG A 5 44.27 -9.45 -71.95
N ALA A 6 43.96 -9.50 -70.66
CA ALA A 6 44.99 -9.31 -69.60
C ALA A 6 44.48 -9.77 -68.22
N ARG A 7 45.35 -10.50 -67.51
CA ARG A 7 45.25 -10.78 -66.06
C ARG A 7 45.72 -9.55 -65.28
N GLY A 8 45.09 -9.29 -64.12
CA GLY A 8 45.59 -8.37 -63.11
C GLY A 8 45.18 -8.86 -61.73
N ASP A 9 46.14 -9.48 -61.03
CA ASP A 9 46.10 -9.80 -59.60
C ASP A 9 46.36 -8.53 -58.80
N LEU A 10 45.44 -8.16 -57.91
CA LEU A 10 45.69 -7.23 -56.81
C LEU A 10 45.01 -7.78 -55.56
N SER A 11 45.75 -8.62 -54.85
CA SER A 11 45.73 -8.81 -53.41
C SER A 11 45.39 -7.51 -52.66
N THR A 12 44.19 -7.43 -52.09
CA THR A 12 43.82 -6.43 -51.07
C THR A 12 43.52 -7.14 -49.75
N THR A 13 44.45 -7.00 -48.81
CA THR A 13 44.31 -7.35 -47.40
C THR A 13 43.10 -6.62 -46.79
N PRO A 14 42.17 -7.27 -46.07
CA PRO A 14 41.14 -6.55 -45.35
C PRO A 14 41.75 -5.92 -44.10
N THR A 15 41.72 -4.60 -44.05
CA THR A 15 42.00 -3.82 -42.85
C THR A 15 41.04 -4.20 -41.74
N ARG A 16 41.57 -4.61 -40.58
CA ARG A 16 40.80 -4.81 -39.34
C ARG A 16 40.11 -3.49 -38.98
N GLY A 17 38.79 -3.42 -39.17
CA GLY A 17 37.97 -2.37 -38.60
C GLY A 17 38.09 -2.40 -37.09
N ARG A 18 38.49 -1.27 -36.48
CA ARG A 18 38.36 -1.05 -35.04
C ARG A 18 36.88 -1.15 -34.71
N ALA A 19 36.50 -2.18 -33.95
CA ALA A 19 35.23 -2.17 -33.23
C ALA A 19 35.26 -0.96 -32.30
N SER A 20 34.36 -0.01 -32.51
CA SER A 20 34.10 1.03 -31.53
C SER A 20 33.47 0.37 -30.32
N GLU A 21 34.25 0.25 -29.25
CA GLU A 21 33.71 -0.07 -27.93
C GLU A 21 32.68 1.02 -27.60
N ARG A 22 31.41 0.61 -27.51
CA ARG A 22 30.39 1.46 -26.90
C ARG A 22 30.83 1.68 -25.45
N PRO A 23 30.84 2.93 -24.94
CA PRO A 23 31.14 3.15 -23.54
C PRO A 23 30.14 2.35 -22.71
N GLY A 24 30.65 1.52 -21.80
CA GLY A 24 29.84 0.76 -20.88
C GLY A 24 28.87 1.70 -20.18
N VAL A 25 27.59 1.32 -20.16
CA VAL A 25 26.60 1.96 -19.29
C VAL A 25 27.13 1.79 -17.87
N GLY A 26 27.69 2.86 -17.31
CA GLY A 26 28.19 2.85 -15.95
C GLY A 26 27.07 2.39 -15.02
N VAL A 27 27.36 1.43 -14.14
CA VAL A 27 26.51 1.15 -12.99
C VAL A 27 26.39 2.48 -12.23
N PRO A 28 25.18 3.06 -12.07
CA PRO A 28 25.04 4.33 -11.37
C PRO A 28 25.65 4.22 -9.98
N ASP A 29 26.51 5.16 -9.58
CA ASP A 29 27.01 5.21 -8.21
C ASP A 29 25.83 5.44 -7.27
N HIS A 30 25.43 4.39 -6.54
CA HIS A 30 24.24 4.39 -5.70
C HIS A 30 24.40 5.21 -4.42
N ARG A 31 25.57 5.82 -4.18
CA ARG A 31 25.90 6.53 -2.94
C ARG A 31 25.15 7.86 -2.75
N ASP A 32 24.62 8.46 -3.82
CA ASP A 32 23.90 9.74 -3.74
C ASP A 32 22.37 9.61 -3.85
N ARG A 33 21.82 8.40 -3.68
CA ARG A 33 20.36 8.19 -3.79
C ARG A 33 19.63 8.68 -2.52
N PRO A 34 18.64 9.58 -2.65
CA PRO A 34 17.78 9.96 -1.52
C PRO A 34 17.12 8.73 -0.89
N GLY A 35 17.08 8.67 0.44
CA GLY A 35 16.58 7.54 1.21
C GLY A 35 17.61 6.43 1.50
N VAL A 36 18.81 6.49 0.89
CA VAL A 36 19.92 5.56 1.16
C VAL A 36 20.88 6.20 2.15
N GLU A 37 21.89 6.93 1.68
CA GLU A 37 22.84 7.69 2.51
C GLU A 37 22.42 9.15 2.65
N VAL A 38 21.83 9.73 1.59
CA VAL A 38 21.28 11.09 1.59
C VAL A 38 19.82 11.05 2.07
N PRO A 39 19.38 11.95 2.97
CA PRO A 39 17.98 12.01 3.38
C PRO A 39 17.02 12.22 2.20
N ASP A 40 15.86 11.56 2.23
CA ASP A 40 14.77 11.89 1.31
C ASP A 40 14.06 13.21 1.70
N HIS A 41 13.03 13.60 0.95
CA HIS A 41 12.25 14.81 1.23
C HIS A 41 11.52 14.80 2.58
N ARG A 42 11.46 13.65 3.27
CA ARG A 42 10.94 13.48 4.63
C ARG A 42 12.05 13.29 5.67
N GLY A 43 13.32 13.47 5.28
CA GLY A 43 14.47 13.33 6.17
C GLY A 43 14.88 11.87 6.45
N ARG A 44 14.33 10.88 5.75
CA ARG A 44 14.60 9.45 6.02
C ARG A 44 15.86 8.98 5.29
N THR A 45 16.64 8.12 5.94
CA THR A 45 17.80 7.41 5.38
C THR A 45 17.72 5.91 5.69
N GLY A 46 18.62 5.11 5.13
CA GLY A 46 18.70 3.67 5.42
C GLY A 46 17.48 2.87 4.95
N LEU A 47 16.63 3.41 4.08
CA LEU A 47 15.38 2.76 3.66
C LEU A 47 15.65 1.42 2.95
N HIS A 48 16.81 1.27 2.33
CA HIS A 48 17.30 0.04 1.70
C HIS A 48 17.77 -1.05 2.67
N GLN A 49 17.82 -0.76 3.98
CA GLN A 49 18.18 -1.73 5.01
C GLN A 49 16.96 -2.50 5.54
N ALA A 50 15.75 -2.10 5.15
CA ALA A 50 14.51 -2.74 5.56
C ALA A 50 14.55 -4.26 5.28
N GLY A 51 14.51 -5.06 6.35
CA GLY A 51 14.49 -6.52 6.26
C GLY A 51 15.85 -7.21 6.02
N ARG A 52 16.94 -6.48 5.74
CA ARG A 52 18.26 -7.06 5.43
C ARG A 52 18.80 -7.99 6.52
N ALA A 53 18.56 -7.64 7.78
CA ALA A 53 19.05 -8.39 8.93
C ALA A 53 18.04 -9.40 9.50
N LEU A 54 16.91 -9.64 8.82
CA LEU A 54 15.91 -10.59 9.32
C LEU A 54 16.40 -12.03 9.16
N ASP A 55 16.39 -12.77 10.27
CA ASP A 55 16.79 -14.17 10.37
C ASP A 55 15.72 -15.07 11.02
N ARG A 56 14.59 -14.48 11.43
CA ARG A 56 13.46 -15.15 12.10
C ARG A 56 12.80 -16.28 11.31
N ASN A 57 13.04 -16.38 10.00
CA ASN A 57 12.63 -17.52 9.19
C ASN A 57 13.88 -18.19 8.59
N PRO A 58 14.29 -19.38 9.08
CA PRO A 58 15.51 -20.03 8.62
C PRO A 58 15.45 -20.51 7.16
N GLY A 59 14.27 -20.48 6.53
CA GLY A 59 14.08 -20.75 5.10
C GLY A 59 14.16 -19.51 4.21
N VAL A 60 14.51 -18.34 4.74
CA VAL A 60 14.61 -17.08 3.98
C VAL A 60 15.95 -16.41 4.29
N VAL A 61 16.67 -15.98 3.26
CA VAL A 61 17.88 -15.17 3.40
C VAL A 61 17.79 -13.96 2.47
N VAL A 62 17.64 -12.76 3.04
CA VAL A 62 17.59 -11.52 2.25
C VAL A 62 18.99 -11.22 1.71
N ARG A 63 19.11 -11.11 0.39
CA ARG A 63 20.38 -10.87 -0.31
C ARG A 63 20.54 -9.42 -0.70
N ASP A 64 19.49 -8.84 -1.26
CA ASP A 64 19.48 -7.47 -1.74
C ASP A 64 18.14 -6.78 -1.52
N VAL A 65 18.17 -5.47 -1.30
CA VAL A 65 17.01 -4.59 -1.14
C VAL A 65 17.37 -3.31 -1.86
N GLU A 66 16.66 -3.05 -2.94
CA GLU A 66 16.82 -1.89 -3.80
C GLU A 66 15.62 -0.97 -3.64
N LEU A 67 15.83 0.33 -3.44
CA LEU A 67 14.76 1.31 -3.56
C LEU A 67 14.42 1.46 -5.04
N THR A 68 13.18 1.27 -5.46
CA THR A 68 12.73 1.55 -6.83
C THR A 68 11.94 2.86 -6.89
N SER A 69 11.33 3.28 -5.78
CA SER A 69 10.74 4.61 -5.60
C SER A 69 10.76 5.04 -4.13
N GLN A 70 10.85 6.35 -3.89
CA GLN A 70 10.87 6.96 -2.56
C GLN A 70 10.15 8.31 -2.56
N GLY A 71 8.94 8.31 -3.16
CA GLY A 71 8.00 9.43 -3.07
C GLY A 71 7.29 9.44 -1.71
N TRP A 72 5.98 9.72 -1.72
CA TRP A 72 5.17 9.73 -0.49
C TRP A 72 5.35 8.46 0.35
N HIS A 73 5.34 7.31 -0.33
CA HIS A 73 5.62 5.98 0.22
C HIS A 73 6.82 5.34 -0.48
N VAL A 74 7.32 4.23 0.07
CA VAL A 74 8.57 3.60 -0.38
C VAL A 74 8.26 2.33 -1.17
N LEU A 75 8.74 2.23 -2.41
CA LEU A 75 8.71 0.99 -3.18
C LEU A 75 10.11 0.36 -3.17
N ARG A 76 10.17 -0.93 -2.82
CA ARG A 76 11.41 -1.70 -2.76
C ARG A 76 11.31 -2.91 -3.65
N ARG A 77 12.43 -3.29 -4.26
CA ARG A 77 12.63 -4.60 -4.87
C ARG A 77 13.62 -5.39 -4.02
N THR A 78 13.15 -6.50 -3.47
CA THR A 78 13.94 -7.36 -2.59
C THR A 78 14.32 -8.65 -3.31
N THR A 79 15.62 -8.95 -3.35
CA THR A 79 16.17 -10.23 -3.78
C THR A 79 16.47 -11.08 -2.55
N PHE A 80 15.95 -12.30 -2.49
CA PHE A 80 16.16 -13.20 -1.35
C PHE A 80 16.22 -14.66 -1.80
N ASP A 81 16.95 -15.47 -1.04
CA ASP A 81 16.91 -16.92 -1.21
C ASP A 81 15.79 -17.49 -0.35
N TYR A 82 14.99 -18.38 -0.92
CA TYR A 82 13.89 -19.06 -0.27
C TYR A 82 14.06 -20.58 -0.38
N ARG A 83 13.95 -21.26 0.77
CA ARG A 83 13.95 -22.72 0.84
C ARG A 83 12.53 -23.23 0.60
N ARG A 84 12.32 -23.86 -0.55
CA ARG A 84 11.04 -24.48 -0.92
C ARG A 84 10.75 -25.70 -0.04
N ARG A 85 9.50 -26.19 -0.13
CA ARG A 85 9.03 -27.36 0.63
C ARG A 85 9.82 -28.64 0.33
N ASP A 86 10.39 -28.75 -0.86
CA ASP A 86 11.27 -29.86 -1.29
C ASP A 86 12.71 -29.74 -0.76
N GLY A 87 13.00 -28.70 0.05
CA GLY A 87 14.33 -28.42 0.60
C GLY A 87 15.27 -27.66 -0.34
N ARG A 88 14.89 -27.45 -1.60
CA ARG A 88 15.70 -26.73 -2.59
C ARG A 88 15.67 -25.23 -2.32
N TRP A 89 16.84 -24.60 -2.46
CA TRP A 89 16.96 -23.15 -2.43
C TRP A 89 16.73 -22.56 -3.82
N VAL A 90 15.98 -21.46 -3.86
CA VAL A 90 15.79 -20.62 -5.04
C VAL A 90 16.03 -19.17 -4.69
N THR A 91 16.60 -18.41 -5.62
CA THR A 91 16.63 -16.95 -5.52
C THR A 91 15.36 -16.40 -6.16
N GLU A 92 14.64 -15.56 -5.44
CA GLU A 92 13.44 -14.88 -5.90
C GLU A 92 13.58 -13.36 -5.76
N GLN A 93 12.77 -12.64 -6.54
CA GLN A 93 12.63 -11.19 -6.44
C GLN A 93 11.17 -10.81 -6.26
N ARG A 94 10.91 -9.85 -5.36
CA ARG A 94 9.57 -9.29 -5.13
C ARG A 94 9.64 -7.79 -4.95
N GLU A 95 8.64 -7.10 -5.47
CA GLU A 95 8.40 -5.71 -5.14
C GLU A 95 7.46 -5.61 -3.95
N THR A 96 7.77 -4.71 -3.03
CA THR A 96 6.97 -4.42 -1.85
C THR A 96 6.76 -2.92 -1.74
N TYR A 97 5.51 -2.48 -1.75
CA TYR A 97 5.10 -1.11 -1.53
C TYR A 97 4.80 -0.89 -0.05
N ASP A 98 5.55 0.02 0.54
CA ASP A 98 5.54 0.28 1.97
C ASP A 98 4.92 1.64 2.26
N ARG A 99 3.67 1.57 2.72
CA ARG A 99 2.81 2.72 2.96
C ARG A 99 2.64 3.05 4.45
N GLY A 100 3.26 2.26 5.32
CA GLY A 100 2.97 2.26 6.75
C GLY A 100 1.79 1.33 7.10
N ASN A 101 1.50 1.27 8.40
CA ASN A 101 0.33 0.59 8.95
C ASN A 101 -0.75 1.64 9.25
N GLY A 102 -1.97 1.16 9.49
CA GLY A 102 -3.09 2.04 9.84
C GLY A 102 -4.02 1.43 10.88
N ALA A 103 -5.01 2.21 11.27
CA ALA A 103 -6.10 1.78 12.13
C ALA A 103 -7.45 2.16 11.49
N VAL A 104 -8.47 1.36 11.75
CA VAL A 104 -9.82 1.53 11.19
C VAL A 104 -10.86 1.26 12.27
N VAL A 105 -11.97 2.00 12.26
CA VAL A 105 -13.06 1.83 13.23
C VAL A 105 -14.43 1.80 12.57
N LEU A 106 -15.32 0.96 13.11
CA LEU A 106 -16.75 1.01 12.85
C LEU A 106 -17.49 1.57 14.07
N PRO A 107 -17.87 2.87 14.07
CA PRO A 107 -18.79 3.39 15.08
C PRO A 107 -20.21 2.87 14.83
N TYR A 108 -20.88 2.43 15.89
CA TYR A 108 -22.23 1.86 15.82
C TYR A 108 -23.15 2.40 16.91
N ASP A 109 -24.45 2.43 16.61
CA ASP A 109 -25.51 2.71 17.58
C ASP A 109 -26.50 1.54 17.59
N THR A 110 -26.54 0.79 18.69
CA THR A 110 -27.42 -0.39 18.80
C THR A 110 -28.89 -0.04 18.97
N ALA A 111 -29.20 1.13 19.55
CA ALA A 111 -30.57 1.57 19.76
C ALA A 111 -31.22 2.01 18.45
N ARG A 112 -30.50 2.76 17.63
CA ARG A 112 -30.94 3.19 16.29
C ARG A 112 -30.64 2.17 15.19
N ARG A 113 -29.82 1.16 15.50
CA ARG A 113 -29.33 0.14 14.57
C ARG A 113 -28.63 0.75 13.36
N THR A 114 -27.78 1.74 13.61
CA THR A 114 -27.03 2.48 12.59
C THR A 114 -25.53 2.32 12.76
N VAL A 115 -24.79 2.57 11.68
CA VAL A 115 -23.32 2.68 11.66
C VAL A 115 -22.91 4.00 11.01
N LEU A 116 -21.73 4.49 11.39
CA LEU A 116 -21.07 5.60 10.70
C LEU A 116 -20.01 5.05 9.74
N LEU A 117 -20.04 5.58 8.52
CA LEU A 117 -19.09 5.33 7.44
C LEU A 117 -18.71 6.67 6.81
N THR A 118 -17.72 6.66 5.95
CA THR A 118 -17.28 7.78 5.13
C THR A 118 -17.53 7.49 3.66
N ARG A 119 -17.59 8.53 2.82
CA ARG A 119 -17.51 8.43 1.37
C ARG A 119 -16.49 9.42 0.83
N GLN A 120 -15.51 8.93 0.08
CA GLN A 120 -14.42 9.76 -0.44
C GLN A 120 -13.85 9.22 -1.75
N PHE A 121 -13.17 10.09 -2.51
CA PHE A 121 -12.56 9.72 -3.78
C PHE A 121 -11.27 8.92 -3.58
N ARG A 122 -11.17 7.76 -4.22
CA ARG A 122 -9.96 6.93 -4.25
C ARG A 122 -9.48 6.73 -5.68
N TYR A 123 -8.46 7.51 -6.07
CA TYR A 123 -7.85 7.42 -7.40
C TYR A 123 -7.44 5.99 -7.81
N PRO A 124 -6.82 5.15 -6.96
CA PRO A 124 -6.45 3.79 -7.34
C PRO A 124 -7.64 2.91 -7.74
N ALA A 125 -8.80 3.09 -7.11
CA ALA A 125 -10.01 2.37 -7.48
C ALA A 125 -10.61 2.94 -8.78
N TYR A 126 -10.57 4.26 -8.95
CA TYR A 126 -11.06 4.92 -10.16
C TYR A 126 -10.31 4.47 -11.43
N VAL A 127 -8.98 4.36 -11.37
CA VAL A 127 -8.18 3.86 -12.51
C VAL A 127 -8.28 2.34 -12.69
N ASN A 128 -8.97 1.65 -11.78
CA ASN A 128 -9.17 0.21 -11.80
C ASN A 128 -10.68 -0.13 -11.74
N ASP A 129 -11.41 0.44 -12.71
CA ASP A 129 -12.80 0.11 -13.06
C ASP A 129 -13.88 0.46 -12.02
N HIS A 130 -13.58 1.15 -10.92
CA HIS A 130 -14.64 1.73 -10.08
C HIS A 130 -15.36 2.85 -10.86
N PRO A 131 -16.71 2.88 -10.91
CA PRO A 131 -17.45 3.75 -11.83
C PRO A 131 -17.16 5.24 -11.68
N ASP A 132 -16.94 5.73 -10.46
CA ASP A 132 -16.71 7.14 -10.14
C ASP A 132 -15.55 7.36 -9.14
N GLY A 133 -14.88 6.29 -8.72
CA GLY A 133 -13.87 6.32 -7.65
C GLY A 133 -14.37 6.69 -6.24
N MET A 134 -15.67 6.90 -6.02
CA MET A 134 -16.22 7.29 -4.71
C MET A 134 -16.51 6.04 -3.87
N LEU A 135 -15.63 5.72 -2.94
CA LEU A 135 -15.77 4.53 -2.10
C LEU A 135 -16.47 4.88 -0.79
N VAL A 136 -17.37 4.00 -0.36
CA VAL A 136 -17.93 4.01 1.00
C VAL A 136 -17.05 3.15 1.91
N GLU A 137 -16.54 3.73 2.99
CA GLU A 137 -15.49 3.15 3.82
C GLU A 137 -15.77 3.31 5.31
N ALA A 138 -15.22 2.45 6.15
CA ALA A 138 -15.07 2.69 7.58
C ALA A 138 -13.94 3.72 7.79
N ALA A 139 -14.12 4.59 8.79
CA ALA A 139 -13.15 5.65 9.08
C ALA A 139 -11.78 5.05 9.44
N ALA A 140 -10.73 5.54 8.79
CA ALA A 140 -9.41 4.93 8.84
C ALA A 140 -8.30 5.87 8.41
N GLY A 141 -7.12 5.70 9.00
CA GLY A 141 -5.93 6.40 8.55
C GLY A 141 -4.64 5.74 9.03
N LEU A 142 -3.52 6.38 8.68
CA LEU A 142 -2.19 5.90 9.01
C LEU A 142 -1.91 6.07 10.49
N LEU A 143 -1.01 5.23 11.02
CA LEU A 143 -0.58 5.37 12.41
C LEU A 143 0.25 6.63 12.65
N ASP A 144 1.05 7.07 11.68
CA ASP A 144 1.89 8.28 11.78
C ASP A 144 2.68 8.44 13.10
N ALA A 145 3.25 7.32 13.55
CA ALA A 145 4.00 7.14 14.80
C ALA A 145 3.17 7.06 16.09
N ASP A 146 1.84 7.21 16.01
CA ASP A 146 0.92 6.89 17.10
C ASP A 146 0.74 5.37 17.27
N ASP A 147 0.24 4.98 18.46
CA ASP A 147 -0.32 3.65 18.64
C ASP A 147 -1.71 3.54 17.97
N PRO A 148 -2.17 2.32 17.62
CA PRO A 148 -3.43 2.13 16.91
C PRO A 148 -4.68 2.73 17.58
N LEU A 149 -4.73 2.78 18.91
CA LEU A 149 -5.88 3.36 19.62
C LEU A 149 -5.88 4.89 19.52
N THR A 150 -4.71 5.51 19.65
CA THR A 150 -4.56 6.96 19.50
C THR A 150 -4.88 7.39 18.07
N ALA A 151 -4.31 6.70 17.07
CA ALA A 151 -4.55 6.98 15.66
C ALA A 151 -6.05 6.91 15.33
N VAL A 152 -6.73 5.81 15.67
CA VAL A 152 -8.14 5.63 15.28
C VAL A 152 -9.10 6.63 15.95
N ARG A 153 -8.74 7.15 17.13
CA ARG A 153 -9.49 8.21 17.80
C ARG A 153 -9.33 9.55 17.11
N ARG A 154 -8.11 9.87 16.68
CA ARG A 154 -7.81 11.07 15.89
C ARG A 154 -8.59 11.03 14.57
N GLU A 155 -8.47 9.94 13.82
CA GLU A 155 -9.19 9.75 12.54
C GLU A 155 -10.72 9.86 12.71
N SER A 156 -11.30 9.25 13.76
CA SER A 156 -12.74 9.38 14.00
C SER A 156 -13.17 10.81 14.33
N ALA A 157 -12.32 11.59 15.00
CA ALA A 157 -12.63 12.99 15.29
C ALA A 157 -12.54 13.85 14.01
N GLU A 158 -11.55 13.61 13.17
CA GLU A 158 -11.29 14.33 11.92
C GLU A 158 -12.29 13.97 10.82
N GLU A 159 -12.39 12.68 10.48
CA GLU A 159 -13.23 12.21 9.36
C GLU A 159 -14.72 12.23 9.70
N LEU A 160 -15.11 11.79 10.91
CA LEU A 160 -16.52 11.61 11.29
C LEU A 160 -17.07 12.72 12.19
N GLY A 161 -16.21 13.53 12.81
CA GLY A 161 -16.63 14.52 13.81
C GLY A 161 -17.17 13.86 15.07
N VAL A 162 -16.63 12.71 15.49
CA VAL A 162 -17.14 11.93 16.64
C VAL A 162 -16.04 11.60 17.64
N THR A 163 -16.31 11.88 18.92
CA THR A 163 -15.50 11.36 20.03
C THR A 163 -15.96 9.96 20.40
N LEU A 164 -15.14 8.95 20.16
CA LEU A 164 -15.52 7.57 20.42
C LEU A 164 -15.51 7.21 21.91
N GLY A 165 -16.45 6.36 22.31
CA GLY A 165 -16.45 5.70 23.62
C GLY A 165 -15.35 4.62 23.76
N PRO A 166 -15.60 3.57 24.57
CA PRO A 166 -14.71 2.43 24.69
C PRO A 166 -14.52 1.71 23.35
N LEU A 167 -13.27 1.49 22.94
CA LEU A 167 -12.92 0.77 21.71
C LEU A 167 -12.84 -0.73 21.99
N THR A 168 -13.45 -1.51 21.12
CA THR A 168 -13.27 -2.96 21.03
C THR A 168 -12.29 -3.25 19.92
N HIS A 169 -11.16 -3.89 20.24
CA HIS A 169 -10.29 -4.46 19.20
C HIS A 169 -10.99 -5.66 18.57
N VAL A 170 -11.05 -5.68 17.24
CA VAL A 170 -11.75 -6.70 16.47
C VAL A 170 -10.75 -7.72 15.93
N LEU A 171 -9.76 -7.26 15.18
CA LEU A 171 -8.71 -8.08 14.57
C LEU A 171 -7.55 -7.22 14.05
N ASP A 172 -6.46 -7.88 13.65
CA ASP A 172 -5.40 -7.28 12.84
C ASP A 172 -5.28 -8.06 11.53
N ALA A 173 -5.16 -7.36 10.39
CA ALA A 173 -5.03 -8.03 9.09
C ALA A 173 -4.02 -7.33 8.17
N TYR A 174 -3.28 -8.13 7.41
CA TYR A 174 -2.58 -7.66 6.22
C TYR A 174 -3.56 -7.63 5.04
N MET A 175 -3.74 -6.45 4.44
CA MET A 175 -4.81 -6.27 3.44
C MET A 175 -4.43 -6.78 2.04
N SER A 176 -3.16 -6.67 1.66
CA SER A 176 -2.65 -7.17 0.37
C SER A 176 -1.21 -7.69 0.50
N PRO A 177 -0.97 -8.79 1.24
CA PRO A 177 0.37 -9.25 1.63
C PRO A 177 1.21 -9.79 0.47
N GLY A 178 0.67 -9.85 -0.75
CA GLY A 178 1.43 -10.23 -1.94
C GLY A 178 2.47 -9.18 -2.36
N SER A 179 2.18 -7.89 -2.11
CA SER A 179 3.01 -6.78 -2.57
C SER A 179 2.92 -5.52 -1.71
N VAL A 180 2.05 -5.45 -0.69
CA VAL A 180 1.89 -4.29 0.18
C VAL A 180 2.18 -4.69 1.62
N THR A 181 2.96 -3.87 2.34
CA THR A 181 3.37 -4.17 3.73
C THR A 181 2.28 -3.88 4.76
N GLU A 182 1.28 -3.09 4.38
CA GLU A 182 0.23 -2.54 5.25
C GLU A 182 -0.45 -3.62 6.08
N ARG A 183 -0.41 -3.40 7.40
CA ARG A 183 -1.29 -4.05 8.36
C ARG A 183 -2.27 -3.03 8.92
N LEU A 184 -3.55 -3.37 8.92
CA LEU A 184 -4.58 -2.58 9.57
C LEU A 184 -4.97 -3.18 10.91
N HIS A 185 -5.18 -2.30 11.89
CA HIS A 185 -5.68 -2.58 13.22
C HIS A 185 -7.16 -2.20 13.30
N PHE A 186 -8.04 -3.18 13.54
CA PHE A 186 -9.48 -3.00 13.42
C PHE A 186 -10.14 -2.80 14.76
N PHE A 187 -11.02 -1.81 14.83
CA PHE A 187 -11.77 -1.47 16.02
C PHE A 187 -13.27 -1.30 15.73
N ALA A 188 -14.06 -1.37 16.79
CA ALA A 188 -15.45 -0.95 16.79
C ALA A 188 -15.75 -0.19 18.09
N ALA A 189 -16.66 0.78 18.04
CA ALA A 189 -17.03 1.54 19.23
C ALA A 189 -18.52 1.92 19.20
N PRO A 190 -19.21 1.88 20.34
CA PRO A 190 -20.52 2.51 20.43
C PRO A 190 -20.38 4.03 20.27
N TYR A 191 -21.35 4.65 19.60
CA TYR A 191 -21.55 6.09 19.60
C TYR A 191 -23.03 6.41 19.76
N THR A 192 -23.30 7.66 20.16
CA THR A 192 -24.61 8.28 20.18
C THR A 192 -24.54 9.64 19.49
N PRO A 193 -25.67 10.26 19.13
CA PRO A 193 -25.67 11.61 18.57
C PRO A 193 -25.03 12.66 19.49
N ALA A 194 -24.99 12.43 20.79
CA ALA A 194 -24.37 13.34 21.76
C ALA A 194 -22.82 13.34 21.67
N ASP A 195 -22.23 12.33 21.03
CA ASP A 195 -20.79 12.19 20.86
C ASP A 195 -20.27 12.93 19.62
N ARG A 196 -21.16 13.50 18.80
CA ARG A 196 -20.82 14.33 17.64
C ARG A 196 -20.26 15.68 18.12
N THR A 197 -19.02 15.96 17.75
CA THR A 197 -18.28 17.19 18.07
C THR A 197 -18.11 18.12 16.86
N GLY A 198 -18.37 17.63 15.65
CA GLY A 198 -18.29 18.41 14.43
C GLY A 198 -19.06 17.75 13.27
N ALA A 199 -18.97 18.37 12.09
CA ALA A 199 -19.55 17.81 10.88
C ALA A 199 -18.75 16.60 10.33
N GLY A 200 -17.51 16.41 10.79
CA GLY A 200 -16.52 15.56 10.12
C GLY A 200 -16.02 16.24 8.85
N GLY A 201 -15.44 15.46 7.94
CA GLY A 201 -14.98 15.94 6.64
C GLY A 201 -13.52 15.70 6.34
N GLY A 202 -12.73 15.29 7.34
CA GLY A 202 -11.28 15.20 7.22
C GLY A 202 -10.61 16.57 7.33
N LEU A 203 -9.35 16.64 6.92
CA LEU A 203 -8.53 17.85 6.95
C LEU A 203 -8.39 18.46 5.54
N GLU A 204 -8.99 19.64 5.32
CA GLU A 204 -8.92 20.36 4.04
C GLU A 204 -7.47 20.69 3.64
N GLU A 205 -6.61 20.97 4.62
CA GLU A 205 -5.18 21.25 4.39
C GLU A 205 -4.40 20.04 3.82
N ASP A 206 -4.88 18.83 4.09
CA ASP A 206 -4.36 17.57 3.53
C ASP A 206 -5.05 17.18 2.21
N GLY A 207 -5.96 18.02 1.72
CA GLY A 207 -6.71 17.81 0.48
C GLY A 207 -7.83 16.79 0.61
N GLU A 208 -8.29 16.52 1.84
CA GLU A 208 -9.40 15.61 2.10
C GLU A 208 -10.75 16.27 1.83
N ASP A 209 -11.65 15.52 1.19
CA ASP A 209 -13.05 15.86 0.97
C ASP A 209 -13.88 14.61 1.25
N ILE A 210 -14.32 14.48 2.50
CA ILE A 210 -14.93 13.27 3.03
C ILE A 210 -16.37 13.55 3.43
N GLU A 211 -17.29 12.74 2.92
CA GLU A 211 -18.69 12.78 3.36
C GLU A 211 -18.92 11.78 4.49
N VAL A 212 -19.59 12.22 5.55
CA VAL A 212 -20.02 11.34 6.64
C VAL A 212 -21.38 10.71 6.31
N LEU A 213 -21.43 9.38 6.31
CA LEU A 213 -22.63 8.60 6.08
C LEU A 213 -23.09 7.93 7.38
N GLU A 214 -24.34 8.17 7.76
CA GLU A 214 -25.01 7.44 8.85
C GLU A 214 -26.09 6.55 8.27
N LEU A 215 -25.84 5.24 8.24
CA LEU A 215 -26.68 4.28 7.53
C LEU A 215 -27.32 3.28 8.49
N PRO A 216 -28.56 2.83 8.24
CA PRO A 216 -29.09 1.63 8.87
C PRO A 216 -28.14 0.45 8.64
N PHE A 217 -27.80 -0.29 9.68
CA PHE A 217 -26.84 -1.39 9.59
C PHE A 217 -27.24 -2.44 8.55
N THR A 218 -28.54 -2.75 8.46
CA THR A 218 -29.07 -3.70 7.47
C THR A 218 -28.89 -3.24 6.03
N GLU A 219 -28.93 -1.92 5.78
CA GLU A 219 -28.67 -1.34 4.47
C GLU A 219 -27.17 -1.40 4.15
N ALA A 220 -26.30 -0.97 5.07
CA ALA A 220 -24.86 -1.06 4.90
C ALA A 220 -24.41 -2.51 4.62
N LEU A 221 -24.96 -3.48 5.33
CA LEU A 221 -24.68 -4.90 5.09
C LEU A 221 -25.19 -5.36 3.72
N ALA A 222 -26.36 -4.88 3.26
CA ALA A 222 -26.85 -5.17 1.91
C ALA A 222 -25.94 -4.58 0.82
N MET A 223 -25.42 -3.37 1.03
CA MET A 223 -24.48 -2.71 0.10
C MET A 223 -23.19 -3.50 -0.11
N THR A 224 -22.74 -4.31 0.86
CA THR A 224 -21.59 -5.22 0.67
C THR A 224 -21.87 -6.35 -0.32
N ARG A 225 -23.15 -6.73 -0.51
CA ARG A 225 -23.56 -7.83 -1.38
C ARG A 225 -23.82 -7.37 -2.81
N ASP A 226 -24.30 -6.15 -2.99
CA ASP A 226 -24.61 -5.58 -4.30
C ASP A 226 -23.49 -4.71 -4.88
N GLY A 227 -22.37 -4.57 -4.17
CA GLY A 227 -21.16 -3.89 -4.64
C GLY A 227 -21.14 -2.38 -4.40
N ARG A 228 -22.17 -1.79 -3.80
CA ARG A 228 -22.16 -0.37 -3.39
C ARG A 228 -21.13 -0.09 -2.27
N ILE A 229 -20.78 -1.09 -1.46
CA ILE A 229 -19.59 -1.10 -0.62
C ILE A 229 -18.63 -2.13 -1.20
N ALA A 230 -17.51 -1.67 -1.74
CA ALA A 230 -16.46 -2.50 -2.35
C ALA A 230 -15.11 -2.39 -1.64
N ASP A 231 -15.10 -1.88 -0.41
CA ASP A 231 -13.89 -1.72 0.39
C ASP A 231 -13.70 -2.86 1.40
N GLY A 232 -12.55 -3.54 1.33
CA GLY A 232 -12.28 -4.76 2.09
C GLY A 232 -12.33 -4.59 3.61
N LYS A 233 -11.72 -3.52 4.15
CA LYS A 233 -11.73 -3.27 5.61
C LYS A 233 -13.14 -3.01 6.13
N THR A 234 -13.95 -2.30 5.36
CA THR A 234 -15.36 -2.03 5.67
C THR A 234 -16.22 -3.27 5.65
N ILE A 235 -16.06 -4.10 4.60
CA ILE A 235 -16.77 -5.38 4.48
C ILE A 235 -16.45 -6.28 5.68
N LEU A 236 -15.18 -6.38 6.08
CA LEU A 236 -14.76 -7.16 7.25
C LEU A 236 -15.45 -6.70 8.53
N LEU A 237 -15.48 -5.38 8.79
CA LEU A 237 -16.12 -4.83 10.00
C LEU A 237 -17.63 -5.03 10.01
N LEU A 238 -18.31 -4.81 8.88
CA LEU A 238 -19.76 -5.01 8.77
C LEU A 238 -20.13 -6.49 8.92
N GLN A 239 -19.33 -7.40 8.36
CA GLN A 239 -19.53 -8.84 8.52
C GLN A 239 -19.27 -9.29 9.96
N TRP A 240 -18.20 -8.83 10.60
CA TRP A 240 -17.96 -9.08 12.02
C TRP A 240 -19.13 -8.58 12.87
N ALA A 241 -19.62 -7.37 12.62
CA ALA A 241 -20.71 -6.78 13.38
C ALA A 241 -22.01 -7.60 13.30
N ALA A 242 -22.24 -8.29 12.17
CA ALA A 242 -23.37 -9.19 11.95
C ALA A 242 -23.19 -10.61 12.53
N LEU A 243 -21.95 -11.09 12.62
CA LEU A 243 -21.64 -12.47 13.01
C LEU A 243 -21.36 -12.61 14.50
N ASP A 244 -20.55 -11.70 15.04
CA ASP A 244 -19.98 -11.79 16.39
C ASP A 244 -20.09 -10.47 17.18
N GLY A 245 -20.48 -9.38 16.52
CA GLY A 245 -20.45 -8.04 17.08
C GLY A 245 -21.82 -7.54 17.58
N PRO A 246 -22.02 -6.21 17.63
CA PRO A 246 -23.16 -5.59 18.32
C PRO A 246 -24.53 -5.84 17.67
N PHE A 247 -24.57 -6.46 16.48
CA PHE A 247 -25.80 -6.74 15.73
C PHE A 247 -26.01 -8.23 15.44
N ALA A 248 -25.22 -9.12 16.05
CA ALA A 248 -25.39 -10.56 16.00
C ALA A 248 -26.69 -11.04 16.68
#